data_AF-A0A8T5KHJ7-F1
#
_entry.id   AF-A0A8T5KHJ7-F1
#
_cell.length_a   1.000
_cell.length_b   1.000
_cell.length_c   1.000
_cell.angle_alpha   90.00
_cell.angle_beta   90.00
_cell.angle_gamma   90.00
#
_symmetry.space_group_name_H-M   'P 1'
#
loop_
_entity.id
_entity.type
_entity.pdbx_description
1 polymer ?
#
loop_
_entity_poly.entity_id
_entity_poly.type
_entity_poly.pdbx_seq_one_letter_code
_entity_poly.pdbx_strand_id
1 'polypeptide(L)'
;MKITKTERILISPGYRRAFQPVEAEAPVSKERSKLRKLKRGQTVQARQTRVKQRSTGLSEAQLLRALAEQGIGRPSTYAEIVGDLLKRKYIRQDGKQLVLTPRGLAVQDYLGRAFPELFSLKFSGELERNLDALAQGKASYQAVVKKVWNLVEKA
;
A
#
# COMPACT_ATOMS: atom_id res chain seq x y z
N MET A 1 -10.27 8.14 -28.14
CA MET A 1 -10.46 7.19 -27.02
C MET A 1 -9.89 5.83 -27.43
N LYS A 2 -8.89 5.30 -26.71
CA LYS A 2 -8.31 3.96 -26.96
C LYS A 2 -8.84 2.99 -25.91
N ILE A 3 -9.47 1.90 -26.34
CA ILE A 3 -9.98 0.84 -25.46
C ILE A 3 -9.11 -0.39 -25.65
N THR A 4 -8.48 -0.86 -24.57
CA THR A 4 -7.65 -2.07 -24.58
C THR A 4 -8.36 -3.15 -23.78
N LYS A 5 -8.53 -4.33 -24.39
CA LYS A 5 -9.03 -5.53 -23.70
C LYS A 5 -8.04 -6.66 -23.92
N THR A 6 -7.54 -7.21 -22.82
CA THR A 6 -6.53 -8.28 -22.82
C THR A 6 -7.12 -9.52 -22.16
N GLU A 7 -6.84 -10.69 -22.71
CA GLU A 7 -7.13 -11.98 -22.08
C GLU A 7 -5.83 -12.77 -21.95
N ARG A 8 -5.68 -13.52 -20.85
CA ARG A 8 -4.55 -14.42 -20.60
C ARG A 8 -5.11 -15.81 -20.37
N ILE A 9 -4.60 -16.78 -21.13
CA ILE A 9 -5.04 -18.18 -21.08
C ILE A 9 -3.89 -19.00 -20.49
N LEU A 10 -4.20 -19.88 -19.53
CA LEU A 10 -3.21 -20.79 -18.97
C LEU A 10 -2.96 -21.93 -19.97
N ILE A 11 -1.82 -21.89 -20.67
CA ILE A 11 -1.44 -22.96 -21.59
C ILE A 11 -0.97 -24.20 -20.82
N SER A 12 -0.17 -24.00 -19.76
CA SER A 12 0.28 -25.07 -18.86
C SER A 12 0.32 -24.57 -17.41
N PRO A 13 -0.16 -25.35 -16.42
CA PRO A 13 -0.27 -24.87 -15.04
C PRO A 13 1.06 -24.72 -14.27
N GLY A 14 2.10 -25.50 -14.57
CA GLY A 14 3.39 -25.43 -13.86
C GLY A 14 3.26 -25.47 -12.32
N TYR A 15 3.92 -24.52 -11.63
CA TYR A 15 3.84 -24.38 -10.16
C TYR A 15 2.41 -24.13 -9.64
N ARG A 16 1.51 -23.63 -10.50
CA ARG A 16 0.09 -23.40 -10.13
C ARG A 16 -0.70 -24.69 -9.88
N ARG A 17 -0.10 -25.86 -10.10
CA ARG A 17 -0.63 -27.15 -9.63
C ARG A 17 -0.58 -27.29 -8.11
N ALA A 18 0.47 -26.77 -7.48
CA ALA A 18 0.71 -26.88 -6.04
C ALA A 18 0.29 -25.61 -5.28
N PHE A 19 0.26 -24.45 -5.94
CA PHE A 19 -0.02 -23.17 -5.29
C PHE A 19 -0.91 -22.25 -6.14
N GLN A 20 -2.01 -21.75 -5.59
CA GLN A 20 -2.85 -20.75 -6.24
C GLN A 20 -2.71 -19.41 -5.49
N PRO A 21 -2.17 -18.36 -6.12
CA PRO A 21 -2.00 -17.07 -5.46
C PRO A 21 -3.37 -16.45 -5.12
N VAL A 22 -3.47 -15.89 -3.91
CA VAL A 22 -4.69 -15.28 -3.35
C VAL A 22 -4.96 -13.89 -3.96
N GLU A 23 -3.90 -13.18 -4.38
CA GLU A 23 -4.03 -11.91 -5.09
C GLU A 23 -4.27 -12.17 -6.58
N ALA A 24 -5.47 -11.80 -7.03
CA ALA A 24 -5.88 -11.93 -8.42
C ALA A 24 -5.07 -10.98 -9.32
N GLU A 25 -3.89 -11.41 -9.77
CA GLU A 25 -3.49 -11.12 -11.14
C GLU A 25 -4.62 -11.63 -12.06
N ALA A 26 -5.03 -10.80 -13.02
CA ALA A 26 -6.22 -10.97 -13.87
C ALA A 26 -6.66 -12.44 -14.06
N PRO A 27 -7.96 -12.77 -13.87
CA PRO A 27 -8.44 -14.14 -13.78
C PRO A 27 -7.92 -14.96 -14.94
N VAL A 28 -6.97 -15.86 -14.67
CA VAL A 28 -6.42 -16.74 -15.68
C VAL A 28 -7.42 -17.89 -15.83
N SER A 29 -8.23 -17.84 -16.88
CA SER A 29 -9.22 -18.90 -17.12
C SER A 29 -8.51 -20.20 -17.49
N LYS A 30 -8.97 -21.30 -16.89
CA LYS A 30 -8.65 -22.66 -17.35
C LYS A 30 -9.39 -23.02 -18.65
N GLU A 31 -10.42 -22.25 -18.99
CA GLU A 31 -11.23 -22.42 -20.20
C GLU A 31 -10.67 -21.64 -21.40
N ARG A 32 -11.01 -22.10 -22.62
CA ARG A 32 -10.73 -21.45 -23.91
C ARG A 32 -11.15 -19.98 -23.89
N SER A 33 -10.40 -19.15 -24.63
CA SER A 33 -10.61 -17.69 -24.80
C SER A 33 -12.09 -17.32 -24.92
N LYS A 34 -12.59 -16.46 -24.02
CA LYS A 34 -13.94 -15.87 -24.06
C LYS A 34 -14.00 -14.62 -24.94
N LEU A 35 -12.86 -14.15 -25.47
CA LEU A 35 -12.83 -13.05 -26.42
C LEU A 35 -13.21 -13.50 -27.83
N ARG A 36 -14.08 -12.70 -28.48
CA ARG A 36 -14.33 -12.83 -29.92
C ARG A 36 -13.07 -12.48 -30.69
N LYS A 37 -12.71 -13.30 -31.67
CA LYS A 37 -11.69 -12.95 -32.65
C LYS A 37 -12.18 -11.73 -33.45
N LEU A 38 -11.47 -10.62 -33.35
CA LEU A 38 -11.74 -9.40 -34.10
C LEU A 38 -10.69 -9.23 -35.21
N LYS A 39 -11.09 -8.63 -36.34
CA LYS A 39 -10.17 -8.26 -37.43
C LYS A 39 -9.80 -6.78 -37.35
N ARG A 40 -8.61 -6.41 -37.84
CA ARG A 40 -8.21 -5.01 -37.96
C ARG A 40 -9.21 -4.27 -38.85
N GLY A 41 -9.70 -3.12 -38.38
CA GLY A 41 -10.73 -2.33 -39.08
C GLY A 41 -12.18 -2.74 -38.79
N GLN A 42 -12.43 -3.73 -37.95
CA GLN A 42 -13.79 -4.13 -37.59
C GLN A 42 -14.48 -3.09 -36.70
N THR A 43 -15.64 -2.59 -37.14
CA THR A 43 -16.49 -1.71 -36.35
C THR A 43 -17.12 -2.45 -35.18
N VAL A 44 -17.03 -1.88 -33.99
CA VAL A 44 -17.64 -2.39 -32.76
C VAL A 44 -18.51 -1.31 -32.12
N GLN A 45 -19.68 -1.68 -31.61
CA GLN A 45 -20.58 -0.77 -30.92
C GLN A 45 -20.42 -0.88 -29.40
N ALA A 46 -20.29 0.27 -28.74
CA ALA A 46 -20.30 0.34 -27.29
C ALA A 46 -21.74 0.21 -26.77
N ARG A 47 -22.02 -0.83 -25.97
CA ARG A 47 -23.36 -1.05 -25.40
C ARG A 47 -23.60 -0.31 -24.08
N GLN A 48 -22.57 -0.16 -23.25
CA GLN A 48 -22.67 0.50 -21.95
C GLN A 48 -21.33 1.11 -21.59
N THR A 49 -21.36 2.30 -21.00
CA THR A 49 -20.20 2.96 -20.38
C THR A 49 -20.47 3.10 -18.89
N ARG A 50 -19.52 2.68 -18.06
CA ARG A 50 -19.55 2.92 -16.61
C ARG A 50 -18.30 3.70 -16.21
N VAL A 51 -18.48 4.78 -15.48
CA VAL A 51 -17.38 5.48 -14.82
C VAL A 51 -17.05 4.70 -13.56
N LYS A 52 -15.87 4.07 -13.52
CA LYS A 52 -15.41 3.36 -12.33
C LYS A 52 -14.82 4.38 -11.36
N GLN A 53 -15.54 4.72 -10.30
CA GLN A 53 -14.94 5.48 -9.20
C GLN A 53 -13.82 4.64 -8.58
N ARG A 54 -12.63 5.24 -8.43
CA ARG A 54 -11.53 4.63 -7.67
C ARG A 54 -11.90 4.64 -6.19
N SER A 55 -11.86 3.48 -5.54
CA SER A 55 -11.98 3.42 -4.08
C SER A 55 -10.79 4.15 -3.46
N THR A 56 -11.05 4.99 -2.46
CA THR A 56 -10.02 5.74 -1.72
C THR A 56 -9.39 4.92 -0.59
N GLY A 57 -9.90 3.72 -0.32
CA GLY A 57 -9.38 2.80 0.69
C GLY A 57 -8.24 1.91 0.20
N LEU A 58 -7.41 1.47 1.13
CA LEU A 58 -6.30 0.53 0.91
C LEU A 58 -6.63 -0.81 1.57
N SER A 59 -6.26 -1.94 0.96
CA SER A 59 -6.23 -3.19 1.74
C SER A 59 -5.09 -3.14 2.76
N GLU A 60 -5.18 -3.96 3.80
CA GLU A 60 -4.09 -4.09 4.78
C GLU A 60 -2.79 -4.52 4.09
N ALA A 61 -2.84 -5.51 3.18
CA ALA A 61 -1.67 -5.94 2.41
C ALA A 61 -1.04 -4.80 1.58
N GLN A 62 -1.86 -3.93 0.97
CA GLN A 62 -1.37 -2.77 0.24
C GLN A 62 -0.68 -1.76 1.17
N LEU A 63 -1.25 -1.51 2.35
CA LEU A 63 -0.64 -0.64 3.36
C LEU A 63 0.69 -1.21 3.85
N LEU A 64 0.74 -2.51 4.20
CA LEU A 64 1.96 -3.16 4.66
C LEU A 64 3.06 -3.13 3.60
N ARG A 65 2.69 -3.38 2.35
CA ARG A 65 3.62 -3.27 1.22
C ARG A 65 4.16 -1.85 1.07
N ALA A 66 3.30 -0.84 1.16
CA ALA A 66 3.73 0.56 1.09
C ALA A 66 4.67 0.95 2.24
N LEU A 67 4.37 0.50 3.47
CA LEU A 67 5.25 0.70 4.63
C LEU A 67 6.62 0.05 4.43
N ALA A 68 6.64 -1.21 3.98
CA ALA A 68 7.86 -1.95 3.70
C ALA A 68 8.71 -1.30 2.60
N GLU A 69 8.09 -0.84 1.51
CA GLU A 69 8.78 -0.15 0.41
C GLU A 69 9.41 1.18 0.86
N GLN A 70 8.82 1.85 1.86
CA GLN A 70 9.38 3.07 2.47
C GLN A 70 10.35 2.80 3.63
N GLY A 71 10.57 1.53 4.00
CA GLY A 71 11.42 1.14 5.13
C GLY A 71 10.84 1.51 6.50
N ILE A 72 9.52 1.70 6.59
CA ILE A 72 8.81 2.08 7.81
C ILE A 72 8.20 0.83 8.44
N GLY A 73 8.48 0.60 9.73
CA GLY A 73 8.00 -0.57 10.45
C GLY A 73 8.76 -1.86 10.12
N ARG A 74 8.40 -2.94 10.83
CA ARG A 74 9.00 -4.28 10.74
C ARG A 74 7.89 -5.32 10.80
N PRO A 75 8.14 -6.59 10.39
CA PRO A 75 7.15 -7.66 10.52
C PRO A 75 6.55 -7.78 11.93
N SER A 76 7.31 -7.43 12.97
CA SER A 76 6.86 -7.39 14.36
C SER A 76 5.94 -6.22 14.70
N THR A 77 6.01 -5.10 13.98
CA THR A 77 5.31 -3.85 14.34
C THR A 77 4.09 -3.56 13.47
N TYR A 78 3.96 -4.21 12.31
CA TYR A 78 2.85 -3.97 11.38
C TYR A 78 1.46 -4.16 11.99
N ALA A 79 1.26 -5.26 12.74
CA ALA A 79 -0.01 -5.52 13.41
C ALA A 79 -0.34 -4.43 14.45
N GLU A 80 0.67 -3.97 15.19
CA GLU A 80 0.51 -2.91 16.20
C GLU A 80 0.20 -1.56 15.55
N ILE A 81 0.90 -1.21 14.46
CA ILE A 81 0.64 0.03 13.71
C ILE A 81 -0.81 0.07 13.24
N VAL A 82 -1.29 -0.97 12.57
CA VAL A 82 -2.68 -1.03 12.06
C VAL A 82 -3.68 -1.04 13.23
N GLY A 83 -3.41 -1.84 14.27
CA GLY A 83 -4.23 -1.93 15.46
C GLY A 83 -4.40 -0.59 16.18
N ASP A 84 -3.31 0.17 16.34
CA ASP A 84 -3.34 1.48 16.99
C ASP A 84 -4.09 2.53 16.16
N LEU A 85 -3.91 2.54 14.84
CA LEU A 85 -4.65 3.44 13.95
C LEU A 85 -6.16 3.18 14.03
N LEU A 86 -6.58 1.92 14.12
CA LEU A 86 -7.99 1.52 14.31
C LEU A 86 -8.49 1.90 15.71
N LYS A 87 -7.73 1.56 16.76
CA LYS A 87 -8.08 1.84 18.17
C LYS A 87 -8.26 3.34 18.42
N ARG A 88 -7.41 4.17 17.83
CA ARG A 88 -7.48 5.64 17.93
C ARG A 88 -8.50 6.27 16.96
N LYS A 89 -9.20 5.45 16.17
CA LYS A 89 -10.21 5.86 15.18
C LYS A 89 -9.67 6.80 14.10
N TYR A 90 -8.40 6.69 13.74
CA TYR A 90 -7.81 7.42 12.62
C TYR A 90 -8.15 6.76 11.28
N ILE A 91 -8.27 5.44 11.29
CA ILE A 91 -8.80 4.66 10.18
C ILE A 91 -9.99 3.82 10.65
N ARG A 92 -10.81 3.39 9.70
CA ARG A 92 -11.89 2.43 9.92
C ARG A 92 -11.83 1.33 8.85
N GLN A 93 -12.37 0.17 9.18
CA GLN A 93 -12.53 -0.91 8.22
C GLN A 93 -13.87 -0.77 7.49
N ASP A 94 -13.83 -0.82 6.16
CA ASP A 94 -14.98 -0.82 5.26
C ASP A 94 -14.87 -2.06 4.35
N GLY A 95 -15.51 -3.14 4.77
CA GLY A 95 -15.31 -4.47 4.18
C GLY A 95 -13.86 -4.94 4.31
N LYS A 96 -13.15 -5.02 3.16
CA LYS A 96 -11.73 -5.41 3.09
C LYS A 96 -10.77 -4.23 2.95
N GLN A 97 -11.28 -3.00 3.04
CA GLN A 97 -10.49 -1.79 2.87
C GLN A 97 -10.37 -1.04 4.20
N LEU A 98 -9.21 -0.44 4.41
CA LEU A 98 -8.93 0.55 5.43
C LEU A 98 -9.19 1.93 4.82
N VAL A 99 -10.01 2.72 5.49
CA VAL A 99 -10.44 4.04 5.03
C VAL A 99 -10.12 5.07 6.11
N LEU A 100 -9.57 6.22 5.69
CA LEU A 100 -9.28 7.33 6.58
C LEU A 100 -10.59 7.92 7.16
N THR A 101 -10.62 8.21 8.45
CA THR A 101 -11.75 8.90 9.08
C THR A 101 -11.56 10.43 9.00
N PRO A 102 -12.61 11.24 9.20
CA PRO A 102 -12.46 12.69 9.32
C PRO A 102 -11.46 13.11 10.42
N ARG A 103 -11.43 12.37 11.52
CA ARG A 103 -10.46 12.57 12.60
C ARG A 103 -9.05 12.24 12.14
N GLY A 104 -8.85 11.12 11.46
CA GLY A 104 -7.55 10.73 10.90
C GLY A 104 -7.01 11.78 9.93
N LEU A 105 -7.88 12.30 9.05
CA LEU A 105 -7.53 13.36 8.12
C LEU A 105 -7.11 14.65 8.85
N ALA A 106 -7.91 15.10 9.82
CA ALA A 106 -7.59 16.31 10.59
C ALA A 106 -6.25 16.18 11.34
N VAL A 107 -5.98 15.03 11.95
CA VAL A 107 -4.69 14.78 12.62
C VAL A 107 -3.54 14.74 11.64
N GLN A 108 -3.69 14.05 10.50
CA GLN A 108 -2.66 13.97 9.48
C GLN A 108 -2.33 15.36 8.90
N ASP A 109 -3.36 16.17 8.61
CA ASP A 109 -3.18 17.54 8.10
C ASP A 109 -2.49 18.43 9.13
N TYR A 110 -2.88 18.35 10.40
CA TYR A 110 -2.25 19.12 11.46
C TYR A 110 -0.78 18.74 11.64
N LEU A 111 -0.48 17.45 11.81
CA LEU A 111 0.89 16.98 12.04
C LEU A 111 1.79 17.22 10.84
N GLY A 112 1.28 17.05 9.61
CA GLY A 112 2.03 17.33 8.39
C GLY A 112 2.40 18.81 8.22
N ARG A 113 1.58 19.73 8.75
CA ARG A 113 1.85 21.18 8.70
C ARG A 113 2.69 21.66 9.88
N ALA A 114 2.40 21.20 11.08
CA ALA A 114 3.10 21.61 12.29
C ALA A 114 4.52 21.03 12.35
N PHE A 115 4.70 19.78 11.88
CA PHE A 115 5.94 19.04 12.06
C PHE A 115 6.43 18.38 10.75
N PRO A 116 6.67 19.15 9.67
CA PRO A 116 6.91 18.61 8.34
C PRO A 116 8.15 17.70 8.26
N GLU A 117 9.21 17.99 9.02
CA GLU A 117 10.42 17.16 9.04
C GLU A 117 10.20 15.84 9.81
N LEU A 118 9.65 15.93 11.03
CA LEU A 118 9.36 14.80 11.90
C LEU A 118 8.26 13.89 11.33
N PHE A 119 7.28 14.45 10.62
CA PHE A 119 6.16 13.73 10.03
C PHE A 119 6.37 13.37 8.56
N SER A 120 7.64 13.27 8.13
CA SER A 120 8.01 12.82 6.78
C SER A 120 8.27 11.32 6.72
N LEU A 121 7.88 10.68 5.61
CA LEU A 121 8.16 9.25 5.38
C LEU A 121 9.67 8.95 5.42
N LYS A 122 10.47 9.86 4.86
CA LYS A 122 11.93 9.76 4.83
C LYS A 122 12.53 9.72 6.23
N PHE A 123 12.08 10.61 7.12
CA PHE A 123 12.55 10.64 8.50
C PHE A 123 12.22 9.33 9.22
N SER A 124 10.99 8.84 9.11
CA SER A 124 10.56 7.58 9.74
C SER A 124 11.42 6.39 9.27
N GLY A 125 11.66 6.26 7.96
CA GLY A 125 12.52 5.19 7.43
C GLY A 125 14.01 5.36 7.77
N GLU A 126 14.50 6.59 7.95
CA GLU A 126 15.84 6.85 8.49
C GLU A 126 15.96 6.48 9.96
N LEU A 127 14.95 6.79 10.77
CA LEU A 127 14.94 6.44 12.19
C LEU A 127 15.01 4.92 12.37
N GLU A 128 14.21 4.17 11.62
CA GLU A 128 14.24 2.71 11.56
C GLU A 128 15.64 2.15 11.22
N ARG A 129 16.32 2.73 10.23
CA ARG A 129 17.70 2.35 9.88
C ARG A 129 18.70 2.68 10.99
N ASN A 130 18.51 3.78 11.70
CA ASN A 130 19.36 4.12 12.85
C ASN A 130 19.14 3.13 14.00
N LEU A 131 17.90 2.70 14.25
CA LEU A 131 17.59 1.68 15.25
C LEU A 131 18.24 0.32 14.89
N ASP A 132 18.21 -0.07 13.62
CA ASP A 132 18.93 -1.27 13.17
C ASP A 132 20.45 -1.14 13.36
N ALA A 133 21.02 0.04 13.08
CA ALA A 133 22.44 0.30 13.31
C ALA A 133 22.80 0.23 14.80
N LEU A 134 21.92 0.69 15.70
CA LEU A 134 22.09 0.52 17.15
C LEU A 134 22.11 -0.96 17.52
N ALA A 135 21.15 -1.75 17.02
CA ALA A 135 21.09 -3.18 17.29
C ALA A 135 22.34 -3.95 16.80
N GLN A 136 22.99 -3.45 15.75
CA GLN A 136 24.24 -3.99 15.21
C GLN A 136 25.51 -3.42 15.87
N GLY A 137 25.39 -2.51 16.85
CA GLY A 137 26.54 -1.84 17.48
C GLY A 137 27.28 -0.84 16.57
N LYS A 138 26.65 -0.41 15.46
CA LYS A 138 27.23 0.51 14.47
C LYS A 138 26.90 1.98 14.74
N ALA A 139 26.03 2.27 15.71
CA ALA A 139 25.64 3.61 16.10
C ALA A 139 25.59 3.73 17.64
N SER A 140 25.67 4.97 18.14
CA SER A 140 25.50 5.27 19.58
C SER A 140 24.06 5.71 19.87
N TYR A 141 23.46 5.13 20.91
CA TYR A 141 22.11 5.46 21.37
C TYR A 141 21.95 6.96 21.63
N GLN A 142 22.93 7.56 22.32
CA GLN A 142 22.93 8.98 22.65
C GLN A 142 22.91 9.86 21.39
N ALA A 143 23.64 9.46 20.34
CA ALA A 143 23.69 10.21 19.09
C ALA A 143 22.34 10.17 18.36
N VAL A 144 21.69 8.99 18.31
CA VAL A 144 20.38 8.83 17.67
C VAL A 144 19.32 9.63 18.41
N VAL A 145 19.26 9.53 19.74
CA VAL A 145 18.29 10.28 20.56
C VAL A 145 18.52 11.78 20.45
N LYS A 146 19.77 12.25 20.52
CA LYS A 146 20.09 13.67 20.38
C LYS A 146 19.66 14.23 19.03
N LYS A 147 19.80 13.46 17.94
CA LYS A 147 19.33 13.86 16.60
C LYS A 147 17.81 14.07 16.60
N VAL A 148 17.05 13.15 17.19
CA VAL A 148 15.58 13.25 17.27
C VAL A 148 15.17 14.41 18.19
N TRP A 149 15.80 14.54 19.36
CA TRP A 149 15.49 15.60 20.32
C TRP A 149 15.66 17.00 19.72
N ASN A 150 16.77 17.23 19.01
CA ASN A 150 17.02 18.51 18.34
C ASN A 150 15.96 18.87 17.28
N LEU A 151 15.31 17.88 16.67
CA LEU A 151 14.21 18.11 15.72
C LEU A 151 12.92 18.46 16.46
N VAL A 152 12.68 17.84 17.62
CA VAL A 152 11.51 18.12 18.47
C VAL A 152 11.61 19.51 19.12
N GLU A 153 12.78 19.94 19.57
CA GLU A 153 12.96 21.29 20.15
C GLU A 153 12.76 22.44 19.16
N LYS A 154 13.00 22.18 17.87
CA LYS A 154 12.86 23.17 16.79
C LYS A 154 11.43 23.26 16.25
N ALA A 155 10.60 22.29 16.61
CA ALA A 155 9.24 22.07 16.12
C ALA A 155 8.23 22.74 17.05
#